data_AF-A0A100JVS4-F1
#
_entry.id   AF-A0A100JVS4-F1
#
_cell.length_a   1.000
_cell.length_b   1.000
_cell.length_c   1.000
_cell.angle_alpha   90.00
_cell.angle_beta   90.00
_cell.angle_gamma   90.00
#
_symmetry.space_group_name_H-M   'P 1'
#
loop_
_entity.id
_entity.type
_entity.pdbx_description
1 polymer ?
#
loop_
_entity_poly.entity_id
_entity_poly.type
_entity_poly.pdbx_seq_one_letter_code
_entity_poly.pdbx_strand_id
1 'polypeptide(L)'
;MSQLPPDPLRLRAILAHIDRQIAEHQTVAVYLRLQRDAVLAALADSEGRRAQRPARRPKGGGHLPALAPPSAREVDFVVQQKRTPTGPAPAVIHLDDCTMAEGTPHRIRADEARAALTDPSIEPCQLCRPDTELGVDVA
;
A
#
# COMPACT_ATOMS: atom_id res chain seq x y z
N MET A 1 46.25 -11.03 -16.11
CA MET A 1 46.54 -10.24 -14.90
C MET A 1 46.89 -8.84 -15.33
N SER A 2 46.10 -7.86 -14.95
CA SER A 2 46.30 -6.47 -15.38
C SER A 2 47.65 -5.97 -14.86
N GLN A 3 48.59 -5.73 -15.77
CA GLN A 3 49.89 -5.16 -15.44
C GLN A 3 49.66 -3.73 -14.96
N LEU A 4 49.79 -3.53 -13.64
CA LEU A 4 49.78 -2.22 -13.03
C LEU A 4 51.05 -1.46 -13.45
N PRO A 5 50.97 -0.14 -13.66
CA PRO A 5 52.15 0.65 -13.98
C PRO A 5 53.16 0.60 -12.82
N PRO A 6 54.48 0.52 -13.08
CA PRO A 6 55.49 0.41 -12.02
C PRO A 6 55.72 1.73 -11.26
N ASP A 7 55.26 2.87 -11.80
CA ASP A 7 55.47 4.18 -11.20
C ASP A 7 54.58 4.40 -9.95
N PRO A 8 55.17 4.63 -8.76
CA PRO A 8 54.41 4.78 -7.52
C PRO A 8 53.53 6.03 -7.49
N LEU A 9 53.89 7.11 -8.18
CA LEU A 9 53.04 8.31 -8.23
C LEU A 9 51.76 8.03 -9.01
N ARG A 10 51.88 7.40 -10.18
CA ARG A 10 50.74 6.96 -10.98
C ARG A 10 49.85 5.96 -10.23
N LEU A 11 50.44 5.02 -9.48
CA LEU A 11 49.66 4.07 -8.67
C LEU A 11 48.82 4.77 -7.59
N ARG A 12 49.38 5.78 -6.90
CA ARG A 12 48.63 6.56 -5.90
C ARG A 12 47.46 7.34 -6.53
N ALA A 13 47.67 7.91 -7.72
CA ALA A 13 46.61 8.61 -8.45
C ALA A 13 45.48 7.65 -8.87
N ILE A 14 45.83 6.45 -9.35
CA ILE A 14 44.86 5.40 -9.66
C ILE A 14 44.08 4.99 -8.42
N LEU A 15 44.76 4.77 -7.29
CA LEU A 15 44.11 4.39 -6.04
C LEU A 15 43.12 5.46 -5.56
N ALA A 16 43.54 6.73 -5.55
CA ALA A 16 42.66 7.85 -5.17
C ALA A 16 41.43 7.99 -6.09
N HIS A 17 41.58 7.68 -7.38
CA HIS A 17 40.45 7.63 -8.31
C HIS A 17 39.51 6.48 -7.98
N ILE A 18 40.04 5.28 -7.73
CA ILE A 18 39.24 4.10 -7.35
C ILE A 18 38.50 4.36 -6.04
N ASP A 19 39.15 4.91 -5.01
CA ASP A 19 38.51 5.24 -3.74
C ASP A 19 37.35 6.22 -3.92
N ARG A 20 37.52 7.22 -4.80
CA ARG A 20 36.45 8.16 -5.14
C ARG A 20 35.29 7.46 -5.84
N GLN A 21 35.57 6.57 -6.80
CA GLN A 21 34.54 5.80 -7.49
C GLN A 21 33.79 4.88 -6.52
N ILE A 22 34.49 4.23 -5.58
CA ILE A 22 33.87 3.41 -4.54
C ILE A 22 32.94 4.28 -3.69
N ALA A 23 33.40 5.45 -3.24
CA ALA A 23 32.59 6.35 -2.43
C ALA A 23 31.34 6.87 -3.17
N GLU A 24 31.49 7.28 -4.45
CA GLU A 24 30.37 7.74 -5.28
C GLU A 24 29.32 6.64 -5.49
N HIS A 25 29.76 5.40 -5.74
CA HIS A 25 28.85 4.28 -5.97
C HIS A 25 28.36 3.61 -4.68
N GLN A 26 28.90 3.96 -3.51
CA GLN A 26 28.46 3.41 -2.23
C GLN A 26 26.99 3.73 -1.96
N THR A 27 26.53 4.92 -2.30
CA THR A 27 25.12 5.32 -2.15
C THR A 27 24.19 4.43 -2.97
N VAL A 28 24.54 4.15 -4.24
CA VAL A 28 23.76 3.24 -5.10
C VAL A 28 23.76 1.83 -4.53
N ALA A 29 24.91 1.34 -4.06
CA ALA A 29 25.01 0.03 -3.42
C ALA A 29 24.14 -0.08 -2.16
N VAL A 30 24.10 0.96 -1.33
CA VAL A 30 23.23 1.03 -0.13
C VAL A 30 21.77 1.01 -0.55
N TYR A 31 21.37 1.85 -1.50
CA TYR A 31 19.99 1.90 -1.99
C TYR A 31 19.50 0.55 -2.52
N LEU A 32 20.29 -0.09 -3.37
CA LEU A 32 19.95 -1.40 -3.93
C LEU A 32 19.84 -2.49 -2.86
N ARG A 33 20.67 -2.43 -1.80
CA ARG A 33 20.54 -3.34 -0.65
C ARG A 33 19.22 -3.12 0.08
N LEU A 34 18.85 -1.87 0.36
CA LEU A 34 17.56 -1.55 0.99
C LEU A 34 16.38 -2.04 0.14
N GLN A 35 16.42 -1.81 -1.18
CA GLN A 35 15.41 -2.33 -2.09
C GLN A 35 15.34 -3.85 -2.09
N ARG A 36 16.48 -4.54 -2.16
CA ARG A 36 16.54 -5.99 -2.10
C ARG A 36 15.92 -6.52 -0.80
N ASP A 37 16.28 -5.92 0.33
CA ASP A 37 15.80 -6.37 1.63
C ASP A 37 14.28 -6.14 1.76
N ALA A 38 13.75 -5.03 1.21
CA ALA A 38 12.31 -4.80 1.12
C ALA A 38 11.59 -5.84 0.24
N VAL A 39 12.18 -6.22 -0.90
CA VAL A 39 11.64 -7.27 -1.77
C VAL A 39 11.65 -8.64 -1.06
N LEU A 40 12.71 -8.97 -0.35
CA LEU A 40 12.80 -10.22 0.42
C LEU A 40 11.74 -10.28 1.53
N ALA A 41 11.52 -9.17 2.25
CA ALA A 41 10.45 -9.08 3.25
C ALA A 41 9.07 -9.30 2.62
N ALA A 42 8.78 -8.62 1.51
CA ALA A 42 7.51 -8.79 0.80
C ALA A 42 7.30 -10.23 0.27
N LEU A 43 8.36 -10.89 -0.18
CA LEU A 43 8.32 -12.30 -0.58
C LEU A 43 7.95 -13.20 0.60
N ALA A 44 8.63 -13.05 1.74
CA ALA A 44 8.36 -13.81 2.95
C ALA A 44 6.91 -13.62 3.44
N ASP A 45 6.41 -12.38 3.42
CA ASP A 45 5.02 -12.07 3.76
C ASP A 45 4.03 -12.76 2.81
N SER A 46 4.33 -12.77 1.51
CA SER A 46 3.47 -13.42 0.51
C SER A 46 3.42 -14.94 0.69
N GLU A 47 4.57 -15.55 0.98
CA GLU A 47 4.68 -16.99 1.22
C GLU A 47 4.00 -17.39 2.53
N GLY A 48 4.20 -16.61 3.59
CA GLY A 48 3.52 -16.76 4.87
C GLY A 48 2.00 -16.65 4.74
N ARG A 49 1.49 -15.65 4.01
CA ARG A 49 0.05 -15.50 3.72
C ARG A 49 -0.50 -16.64 2.88
N ARG A 50 0.28 -17.19 1.95
CA ARG A 50 -0.13 -18.36 1.15
C ARG A 50 -0.21 -19.63 1.98
N ALA A 51 0.71 -19.83 2.92
CA ALA A 51 0.70 -20.94 3.87
C ALA A 51 -0.43 -20.82 4.91
N GLN A 52 -0.74 -19.61 5.36
CA GLN A 52 -1.81 -19.33 6.33
C GLN A 52 -3.20 -19.23 5.71
N ARG A 53 -3.35 -19.30 4.39
CA ARG A 53 -4.67 -19.28 3.74
C ARG A 53 -5.45 -20.49 4.27
N PRO A 54 -6.47 -20.31 5.15
CA PRO A 54 -7.17 -21.44 5.72
C PRO A 54 -7.85 -22.14 4.56
N ALA A 55 -7.59 -23.44 4.39
CA ALA A 55 -8.46 -24.28 3.58
C ALA A 55 -9.88 -23.97 4.05
N ARG A 56 -10.71 -23.42 3.14
CA ARG A 56 -12.07 -22.94 3.45
C ARG A 56 -12.77 -23.99 4.31
N ARG A 57 -12.88 -23.73 5.61
CA ARG A 57 -13.61 -24.62 6.51
C ARG A 57 -15.09 -24.49 6.14
N PRO A 58 -15.81 -25.59 5.92
CA PRO A 58 -17.23 -25.53 5.63
C PRO A 58 -17.97 -24.87 6.79
N LYS A 59 -18.90 -24.00 6.41
CA LYS A 59 -19.88 -23.30 7.25
C LYS A 59 -20.46 -24.26 8.30
N GLY A 60 -20.11 -24.03 9.57
CA GLY A 60 -20.58 -24.83 10.70
C GLY A 60 -20.34 -24.06 11.99
N GLY A 61 -21.42 -23.82 12.74
CA GLY A 61 -21.52 -22.84 13.81
C GLY A 61 -20.65 -23.07 15.03
N GLY A 62 -20.35 -21.98 15.71
CA GLY A 62 -19.66 -21.96 17.00
C GLY A 62 -19.56 -20.53 17.51
N HIS A 63 -20.51 -20.13 18.35
CA HIS A 63 -20.50 -18.87 19.07
C HIS A 63 -19.33 -18.86 20.07
N LEU A 64 -18.39 -17.93 19.89
CA LEU A 64 -17.52 -17.45 20.97
C LEU A 64 -17.65 -15.92 21.05
N PRO A 65 -17.60 -15.33 22.25
CA PRO A 65 -17.91 -13.92 22.45
C PRO A 65 -16.75 -13.07 21.93
N ALA A 66 -17.07 -12.19 20.97
CA ALA A 66 -16.14 -11.20 20.46
C ALA A 66 -15.88 -10.14 21.55
N LEU A 67 -14.59 -9.89 21.83
CA LEU A 67 -14.16 -8.65 22.44
C LEU A 67 -14.47 -7.53 21.44
N ALA A 68 -15.63 -6.91 21.60
CA ALA A 68 -16.04 -5.77 20.79
C ALA A 68 -15.17 -4.56 21.16
N PRO A 69 -14.43 -3.94 20.23
CA PRO A 69 -13.99 -2.57 20.42
C PRO A 69 -15.23 -1.66 20.51
N PRO A 70 -15.14 -0.52 21.23
CA PRO A 70 -16.28 0.37 21.39
C PRO A 70 -16.80 0.79 20.01
N SER A 71 -18.08 0.52 19.78
CA SER A 71 -18.84 0.99 18.62
C SER A 71 -18.88 2.51 18.63
N ALA A 72 -17.85 3.13 18.04
CA ALA A 72 -17.95 4.48 17.55
C ALA A 72 -18.95 4.45 16.40
N ARG A 73 -20.20 4.78 16.74
CA ARG A 73 -21.34 5.19 15.90
C ARG A 73 -21.30 4.66 14.46
N GLU A 74 -22.17 3.69 14.22
CA GLU A 74 -22.56 3.14 12.92
C GLU A 74 -22.73 4.25 11.89
N VAL A 75 -21.77 4.33 10.99
CA VAL A 75 -21.93 4.89 9.66
C VAL A 75 -21.38 3.80 8.76
N ASP A 76 -22.25 2.98 8.19
CA ASP A 76 -21.83 1.99 7.20
C ASP A 76 -21.51 2.78 5.93
N PHE A 77 -20.30 2.67 5.39
CA PHE A 77 -19.92 3.36 4.15
C PHE A 77 -20.09 2.42 2.98
N VAL A 78 -20.32 2.96 1.79
CA VAL A 78 -20.55 2.17 0.57
C VAL A 78 -19.63 2.63 -0.54
N VAL A 79 -18.92 1.69 -1.17
CA VAL A 79 -18.12 1.95 -2.38
C VAL A 79 -18.94 1.59 -3.62
N GLN A 80 -19.02 2.55 -4.53
CA GLN A 80 -19.49 2.34 -5.89
C GLN A 80 -18.29 2.24 -6.84
N GLN A 81 -18.07 1.06 -7.42
CA GLN A 81 -17.09 0.87 -8.49
C GLN A 81 -17.76 1.05 -9.86
N LYS A 82 -17.48 2.17 -10.54
CA LYS A 82 -17.92 2.36 -11.93
C LYS A 82 -16.98 1.59 -12.87
N ARG A 83 -17.45 0.48 -13.44
CA ARG A 83 -16.73 -0.21 -14.52
C ARG A 83 -17.13 0.42 -15.86
N THR A 84 -16.22 1.15 -16.49
CA THR A 84 -16.39 1.57 -17.89
C THR A 84 -15.68 0.60 -18.84
N PRO A 85 -16.13 0.47 -20.11
CA PRO A 85 -15.49 -0.42 -21.09
C PRO A 85 -14.02 -0.09 -21.41
N THR A 86 -13.54 1.09 -21.01
CA THR A 86 -12.26 1.67 -21.46
C THR A 86 -11.25 1.88 -20.32
N GLY A 87 -11.50 1.34 -19.12
CA GLY A 87 -10.53 1.36 -18.00
C GLY A 87 -11.16 1.51 -16.62
N PRO A 88 -10.36 1.37 -15.54
CA PRO A 88 -10.84 1.55 -14.17
C PRO A 88 -11.18 3.04 -13.96
N ALA A 89 -12.48 3.35 -13.91
CA ALA A 89 -12.93 4.68 -13.52
C ALA A 89 -12.82 4.81 -11.98
N PRO A 90 -12.61 6.03 -11.46
CA PRO A 90 -12.46 6.24 -10.03
C PRO A 90 -13.70 5.75 -9.27
N ALA A 91 -13.46 5.04 -8.17
CA ALA A 91 -14.52 4.54 -7.32
C ALA A 91 -15.07 5.68 -6.46
N VAL A 92 -16.38 5.72 -6.23
CA VAL A 92 -17.00 6.76 -5.42
C VAL A 92 -17.42 6.18 -4.08
N ILE A 93 -17.07 6.86 -2.98
CA ILE A 93 -17.48 6.47 -1.62
C ILE A 93 -18.72 7.27 -1.22
N HIS A 94 -19.69 6.56 -0.67
CA HIS A 94 -20.97 7.07 -0.18
C HIS A 94 -21.15 6.66 1.29
N LEU A 95 -22.09 7.31 1.97
CA LEU A 95 -22.71 6.77 3.18
C LEU A 95 -23.72 5.69 2.80
N ASP A 96 -24.05 4.75 3.70
CA ASP A 96 -25.02 3.66 3.46
C ASP A 96 -26.41 4.14 3.07
N ASP A 97 -26.83 5.28 3.63
CA ASP A 97 -28.13 5.91 3.40
C ASP A 97 -28.15 6.79 2.14
N CYS A 98 -27.08 6.80 1.33
CA CYS A 98 -26.98 7.64 0.15
C CYS A 98 -27.85 7.08 -1.01
N THR A 99 -29.00 7.70 -1.27
CA THR A 99 -29.96 7.29 -2.32
C THR A 99 -29.43 7.42 -3.76
N MET A 100 -28.24 8.00 -3.94
CA MET A 100 -27.56 8.20 -5.23
C MET A 100 -26.55 7.11 -5.57
N ALA A 101 -26.38 6.10 -4.71
CA ALA A 101 -25.50 4.97 -5.01
C ALA A 101 -26.13 4.10 -6.13
N GLU A 102 -25.47 4.03 -7.29
CA GLU A 102 -25.93 3.23 -8.43
C GLU A 102 -25.11 1.94 -8.58
N GLY A 103 -25.76 0.81 -8.84
CA GLY A 103 -25.11 -0.50 -9.03
C GLY A 103 -25.10 -1.36 -7.76
N THR A 104 -24.22 -2.35 -7.69
CA THR A 104 -24.11 -3.24 -6.52
C THR A 104 -23.25 -2.58 -5.44
N PRO A 105 -23.82 -2.11 -4.32
CA PRO A 105 -23.06 -1.43 -3.28
C PRO A 105 -22.16 -2.41 -2.53
N HIS A 106 -20.88 -2.07 -2.37
CA HIS A 106 -19.97 -2.79 -1.47
C HIS A 106 -19.85 -2.02 -0.16
N ARG A 107 -20.41 -2.60 0.91
CA ARG A 107 -20.31 -2.03 2.26
C ARG A 107 -18.89 -2.16 2.79
N ILE A 108 -18.36 -1.06 3.29
CA ILE A 108 -17.04 -0.93 3.88
C ILE A 108 -17.15 -0.21 5.22
N ARG A 109 -16.19 -0.46 6.10
CA ARG A 109 -16.15 0.17 7.43
C ARG A 109 -15.57 1.58 7.36
N ALA A 110 -15.82 2.38 8.40
CA ALA A 110 -15.30 3.75 8.54
C ALA A 110 -13.77 3.85 8.32
N ASP A 111 -12.99 2.91 8.89
CA ASP A 111 -11.53 2.91 8.73
C ASP A 111 -11.09 2.54 7.29
N GLU A 112 -11.86 1.68 6.63
CA GLU A 112 -11.64 1.31 5.23
C GLU A 112 -11.99 2.48 4.30
N ALA A 113 -13.05 3.23 4.61
CA ALA A 113 -13.44 4.42 3.89
C ALA A 113 -12.40 5.54 4.04
N ARG A 114 -11.85 5.74 5.25
CA ARG A 114 -10.78 6.71 5.50
C ARG A 114 -9.52 6.38 4.70
N ALA A 115 -9.12 5.10 4.67
CA ALA A 115 -7.95 4.65 3.92
C ALA A 115 -8.16 4.75 2.40
N ALA A 116 -9.38 4.47 1.93
CA ALA A 116 -9.71 4.54 0.52
C ALA A 116 -9.77 5.99 0.01
N LEU A 117 -10.26 6.94 0.82
CA LEU A 117 -10.22 8.38 0.48
C LEU A 117 -8.81 8.98 0.42
N THR A 118 -7.79 8.24 0.86
CA THR A 118 -6.38 8.64 0.70
C THR A 118 -5.81 8.29 -0.68
N ASP A 119 -6.52 7.48 -1.48
CA ASP A 119 -6.12 7.08 -2.83
C ASP A 119 -6.68 8.07 -3.87
N PRO A 120 -5.87 8.65 -4.77
CA PRO A 120 -6.33 9.58 -5.81
C PRO A 120 -7.26 8.93 -6.85
N SER A 121 -7.38 7.61 -6.87
CA SER A 121 -8.31 6.87 -7.72
C SER A 121 -9.70 6.72 -7.10
N ILE A 122 -9.97 7.34 -5.94
CA ILE A 122 -11.21 7.22 -5.20
C ILE A 122 -11.70 8.60 -4.78
N GLU A 123 -12.96 8.91 -5.10
CA GLU A 123 -13.57 10.21 -4.82
C GLU A 123 -14.68 10.10 -3.76
N PRO A 124 -14.77 11.07 -2.82
CA PRO A 124 -15.92 11.15 -1.93
C PRO A 124 -17.15 11.63 -2.70
N CYS A 125 -18.32 11.07 -2.38
CA CYS A 125 -19.59 11.57 -2.88
C CYS A 125 -19.81 13.01 -2.40
N GLN A 126 -19.92 13.95 -3.32
CA GLN A 126 -20.12 15.38 -3.02
C GLN A 126 -21.44 15.68 -2.30
N LEU A 127 -22.42 14.76 -2.37
CA LEU A 127 -23.72 14.91 -1.71
C LEU A 127 -23.69 14.39 -0.27
N CYS A 128 -23.02 13.26 -0.06
CA CYS A 128 -23.02 12.53 1.20
C CYS A 128 -21.78 12.85 2.07
N ARG A 129 -20.81 13.62 1.53
CA ARG A 129 -19.60 14.14 2.22
C ARG A 129 -19.00 13.18 3.27
N PRO A 130 -18.67 11.93 2.87
CA PRO A 130 -18.10 10.95 3.79
C PRO A 130 -16.70 11.36 4.30
N ASP A 131 -16.01 12.23 3.56
CA ASP A 131 -14.76 12.88 3.90
C ASP A 131 -14.85 13.74 5.16
N THR A 132 -15.92 14.54 5.28
CA THR A 132 -16.14 15.43 6.44
C THR A 132 -16.53 14.63 7.69
N GLU A 133 -17.34 13.56 7.56
CA GLU A 133 -17.71 12.71 8.70
C GLU A 133 -16.55 11.87 9.24
N LEU A 134 -15.65 11.43 8.36
CA LEU A 134 -14.48 10.64 8.74
C LEU A 134 -13.27 11.48 9.18
N GLY A 135 -13.40 12.82 9.13
CA GLY A 135 -12.35 13.77 9.51
C GLY A 135 -11.15 13.76 8.56
N VAL A 136 -11.37 13.45 7.29
CA VAL A 136 -10.32 13.33 6.25
C VAL A 136 -10.23 14.57 5.35
N ASP A 137 -10.99 15.64 5.65
CA ASP A 137 -10.83 16.97 5.08
C ASP A 137 -9.44 17.52 5.46
N VAL A 138 -8.44 17.19 4.64
CA VAL A 138 -7.14 17.85 4.64
C VAL A 138 -7.29 19.11 3.79
N ALA A 139 -7.29 20.26 4.45
CA ALA A 139 -7.11 21.57 3.83
C ALA A 139 -5.77 21.66 3.07
#